data_AF-A0AAJ6P781-F1
#
_entry.id   AF-A0AAJ6P781-F1
#
_cell.length_a   1.000
_cell.length_b   1.000
_cell.length_c   1.000
_cell.angle_alpha   90.00
_cell.angle_beta   90.00
_cell.angle_gamma   90.00
#
_symmetry.space_group_name_H-M   'P 1'
#
loop_
_entity.id
_entity.type
_entity.pdbx_description
1 polymer ?
#
loop_
_entity_poly.entity_id
_entity_poly.type
_entity_poly.pdbx_seq_one_letter_code
_entity_poly.pdbx_strand_id
1 'polypeptide(L)'
;MQLGNDYAILQIDQAPAHTSSAISWPKNIIFLFEPPSAPELNPVERLWQFLKKPLKNQLFSSLQALRDRMIVPKSKHGRLTTTN
;
A
#
# COMPACT_ATOMS: atom_id res chain seq x y z
N MET A 1 0.67 -13.40 5.39
CA MET A 1 0.93 -12.80 6.72
C MET A 1 0.00 -13.48 7.69
N GLN A 2 0.52 -14.14 8.72
CA GLN A 2 -0.29 -14.79 9.73
C GLN A 2 -0.13 -13.97 11.01
N LEU A 3 -1.21 -13.30 11.43
CA LEU A 3 -1.18 -12.40 12.59
C LEU A 3 -1.17 -13.16 13.93
N GLY A 4 -1.31 -14.49 13.91
CA GLY A 4 -1.39 -15.28 15.14
C GLY A 4 -2.53 -14.80 16.04
N ASN A 5 -2.20 -14.48 17.29
CA ASN A 5 -3.13 -13.91 18.27
C ASN A 5 -3.12 -12.36 18.30
N ASP A 6 -2.28 -11.72 17.48
CA ASP A 6 -2.20 -10.26 17.43
C ASP A 6 -3.40 -9.67 16.67
N TYR A 7 -3.74 -8.43 17.02
CA TYR A 7 -4.75 -7.65 16.30
C TYR A 7 -4.08 -6.68 15.33
N ALA A 8 -4.65 -6.55 14.13
CA ALA A 8 -4.26 -5.53 13.17
C ALA A 8 -5.38 -4.49 13.02
N ILE A 9 -5.02 -3.21 13.07
CA ILE A 9 -5.90 -2.12 12.65
C ILE A 9 -5.59 -1.84 11.19
N LEU A 10 -6.60 -1.92 10.33
CA LEU A 10 -6.48 -1.65 8.91
C LEU A 10 -7.25 -0.37 8.56
N GLN A 11 -6.51 0.68 8.23
CA GLN A 11 -7.09 1.90 7.67
C GLN A 11 -7.45 1.67 6.21
N ILE A 12 -8.72 1.90 5.86
CA ILE A 12 -9.26 1.69 4.51
C ILE A 12 -10.26 2.78 4.13
N ASP A 13 -10.36 3.06 2.84
CA ASP A 13 -11.47 3.86 2.31
C ASP A 13 -12.78 3.05 2.30
N GLN A 14 -13.88 3.72 1.97
CA GLN A 14 -15.20 3.10 1.92
C GLN A 14 -15.58 2.60 0.52
N ALA A 15 -14.61 2.28 -0.36
CA ALA A 15 -14.93 1.74 -1.67
C ALA A 15 -15.75 0.44 -1.54
N PRO A 16 -16.71 0.16 -2.46
CA PRO A 16 -17.55 -1.05 -2.40
C PRO A 16 -16.75 -2.35 -2.33
N ALA A 17 -15.55 -2.36 -2.89
CA ALA A 17 -14.64 -3.51 -2.82
C ALA A 17 -14.11 -3.80 -1.41
N HIS A 18 -14.14 -2.84 -0.47
CA HIS A 18 -13.72 -3.06 0.91
C HIS A 18 -14.89 -3.31 1.87
N THR A 19 -16.09 -2.85 1.52
CA THR A 19 -17.31 -2.94 2.34
C THR A 19 -18.25 -4.08 1.92
N SER A 20 -17.91 -4.81 0.86
CA SER A 20 -18.70 -5.94 0.37
C SER A 20 -18.85 -7.06 1.40
N SER A 21 -20.08 -7.54 1.59
CA SER A 21 -20.39 -8.73 2.40
C SER A 21 -19.83 -10.03 1.81
N ALA A 22 -19.35 -10.02 0.56
CA ALA A 22 -18.69 -11.15 -0.06
C ALA A 22 -17.28 -11.43 0.51
N ILE A 23 -16.72 -10.51 1.31
CA ILE A 23 -15.38 -10.65 1.88
C ILE A 23 -15.48 -11.24 3.30
N SER A 24 -14.79 -12.37 3.51
CA SER A 24 -14.62 -12.95 4.83
C SER A 24 -13.32 -12.47 5.44
N TRP A 25 -13.42 -11.56 6.41
CA TRP A 25 -12.27 -11.02 7.13
C TRP A 25 -11.95 -11.84 8.39
N PRO A 26 -10.66 -12.06 8.70
CA PRO A 26 -10.25 -12.61 9.99
C PRO A 26 -10.76 -11.77 11.16
N LYS A 27 -11.15 -12.42 12.26
CA LYS A 27 -11.72 -11.75 13.46
C LYS A 27 -10.75 -10.80 14.16
N ASN A 28 -9.45 -10.95 13.93
CA ASN A 28 -8.39 -10.13 14.52
C ASN A 28 -7.97 -8.96 13.62
N ILE A 29 -8.79 -8.59 12.64
CA ILE A 29 -8.64 -7.36 11.88
C ILE A 29 -9.74 -6.38 12.30
N ILE A 30 -9.35 -5.17 12.67
CA ILE A 30 -10.23 -4.07 13.02
C ILE A 30 -10.14 -3.02 11.93
N PHE A 31 -11.26 -2.65 11.32
CA PHE A 31 -11.27 -1.61 10.27
C PHE A 31 -11.36 -0.22 10.87
N LEU A 32 -10.51 0.68 10.37
CA LEU A 32 -10.61 2.11 10.58
C LEU A 32 -11.01 2.75 9.25
N PHE A 33 -12.31 3.00 9.07
CA PHE A 33 -12.82 3.61 7.85
C PHE A 33 -12.49 5.09 7.78
N GLU A 34 -11.99 5.51 6.63
CA GLU A 34 -11.76 6.93 6.34
C GLU A 34 -13.09 7.67 6.14
N PRO A 35 -13.18 8.95 6.54
CA PRO A 35 -14.33 9.78 6.20
C PRO A 35 -14.57 9.82 4.68
N PRO A 36 -15.84 9.85 4.23
CA PRO A 36 -16.14 9.94 2.81
C PRO A 36 -15.47 11.17 2.18
N SER A 37 -14.88 10.98 0.99
CA SER A 37 -14.29 12.05 0.19
C SER A 37 -13.16 12.85 0.88
N ALA A 38 -12.40 12.22 1.79
CA ALA A 38 -11.27 12.84 2.51
C ALA A 38 -9.90 12.22 2.14
N PRO A 39 -9.46 12.29 0.86
CA PRO A 39 -8.22 11.67 0.40
C PRO A 39 -6.96 12.23 1.09
N GLU A 40 -7.01 13.43 1.64
CA GLU A 40 -5.93 14.04 2.40
C GLU A 40 -5.62 13.32 3.73
N LEU A 41 -6.58 12.56 4.26
CA LEU A 41 -6.43 11.75 5.46
C LEU A 41 -5.87 10.35 5.15
N ASN A 42 -5.90 9.93 3.89
CA ASN A 42 -5.38 8.65 3.47
C ASN A 42 -3.85 8.73 3.25
N PRO A 43 -3.02 8.10 4.10
CA PRO A 43 -1.57 8.17 3.95
C PRO A 43 -1.08 7.55 2.63
N VAL A 44 -1.85 6.62 2.03
CA VAL A 44 -1.50 6.00 0.74
C VAL A 44 -1.50 7.01 -0.40
N GLU A 45 -2.30 8.08 -0.32
CA GLU A 45 -2.37 9.09 -1.38
C GLU A 45 -1.06 9.84 -1.55
N ARG A 46 -0.34 10.09 -0.44
CA ARG A 46 1.00 10.69 -0.50
C ARG A 46 2.01 9.76 -1.18
N LEU A 47 1.98 8.47 -0.87
CA LEU A 47 2.81 7.47 -1.53
C LEU A 47 2.47 7.39 -3.02
N TRP A 48 1.18 7.40 -3.37
CA TRP A 48 0.72 7.33 -4.75
C TRP A 48 1.15 8.55 -5.56
N GLN A 49 1.10 9.75 -4.98
CA GLN A 49 1.67 10.95 -5.60
C GLN A 49 3.17 10.82 -5.84
N PHE A 50 3.93 10.31 -4.87
CA PHE A 50 5.37 10.07 -5.03
C PHE A 50 5.66 9.07 -6.16
N LEU A 51 4.93 7.96 -6.23
CA LEU A 51 5.10 6.93 -7.25
C LEU A 51 4.70 7.40 -8.66
N LYS A 52 3.64 8.21 -8.79
CA LYS A 52 3.15 8.69 -10.09
C LYS A 52 4.02 9.79 -10.70
N LYS A 53 4.69 10.61 -9.89
CA LYS A 53 5.58 11.68 -10.38
C LYS A 53 6.58 11.21 -11.46
N PRO A 54 7.38 10.15 -11.26
CA PRO A 54 8.33 9.67 -12.26
C PRO A 54 7.69 9.02 -13.51
N LEU A 55 6.39 8.66 -13.44
CA LEU A 55 5.65 8.02 -14.52
C LEU A 55 4.89 9.02 -15.41
N LYS A 56 4.80 10.28 -14.97
CA LYS A 56 4.01 11.31 -15.64
C LYS A 56 4.45 11.47 -17.10
N ASN A 57 3.49 11.41 -18.02
CA ASN A 57 3.69 11.55 -19.47
C ASN A 57 4.62 10.50 -20.11
N GLN A 58 4.77 9.32 -19.48
CA GLN A 58 5.50 8.20 -20.07
C GLN A 58 4.51 7.21 -20.70
N LEU A 59 4.80 6.76 -21.93
CA LEU A 59 4.09 5.66 -22.58
C LEU A 59 4.94 4.40 -22.45
N PHE A 60 4.31 3.31 -22.01
CA PHE A 60 4.96 2.01 -21.86
C PHE A 60 4.41 1.04 -22.90
N SER A 61 5.31 0.34 -23.58
CA SER A 61 4.94 -0.67 -24.61
C SER A 61 4.38 -1.96 -24.01
N SER A 62 4.54 -2.18 -22.71
CA SER A 62 4.00 -3.33 -22.00
C SER A 62 3.82 -3.05 -20.51
N LEU A 63 3.04 -3.89 -19.86
CA LEU A 63 2.89 -3.87 -18.40
C LEU A 63 4.21 -4.18 -17.69
N GLN A 64 5.10 -4.99 -18.28
CA GLN A 64 6.41 -5.28 -17.71
C GLN A 64 7.30 -4.03 -17.70
N ALA A 65 7.31 -3.25 -18.79
CA ALA A 65 8.06 -2.00 -18.87
C ALA A 65 7.60 -0.98 -17.80
N LEU A 66 6.29 -0.91 -17.53
CA LEU A 66 5.76 -0.09 -16.43
C LEU A 66 6.25 -0.60 -15.06
N ARG A 67 6.20 -1.93 -14.82
CA ARG A 67 6.66 -2.52 -13.56
C ARG A 67 8.14 -2.24 -13.31
N ASP A 68 8.99 -2.45 -14.31
CA ASP A 68 10.43 -2.21 -14.21
C ASP A 68 10.72 -0.73 -13.89
N ARG A 69 9.92 0.18 -14.45
CA ARG A 69 10.00 1.62 -14.15
C ARG A 69 9.55 1.97 -12.73
N MET A 70 8.54 1.27 -12.20
CA MET A 70 8.01 1.48 -10.84
C MET A 70 8.93 0.94 -9.73
N ILE A 71 9.85 0.02 -10.04
CA ILE A 71 10.82 -0.49 -9.06
C ILE A 71 11.78 0.64 -8.69
N VAL A 72 11.57 1.22 -7.52
CA VAL A 72 12.55 2.11 -6.88
C VAL A 72 13.76 1.25 -6.48
N PRO A 73 15.01 1.67 -6.76
CA PRO A 73 16.19 0.95 -6.29
C PRO A 73 16.08 0.72 -4.79
N LYS A 74 16.32 -0.52 -4.33
CA LYS A 74 16.41 -0.80 -2.90
C LYS A 74 17.40 0.18 -2.29
N SER A 75 16.94 0.97 -1.32
CA SER A 75 17.82 1.91 -0.65
C SER A 75 18.99 1.12 -0.06
N LYS A 76 20.20 1.66 -0.22
CA LYS A 76 21.44 1.08 0.28
C LYS A 76 21.55 1.25 1.81
N HIS A 77 20.51 0.87 2.56
CA HIS A 77 20.65 0.79 4.01
C HIS A 77 21.50 -0.44 4.30
N GLY A 78 22.81 -0.20 4.37
CA GLY A 78 23.81 -1.17 4.78
C GLY A 78 23.40 -1.76 6.12
N ARG A 79 23.19 -3.07 6.14
CA ARG A 79 23.13 -3.83 7.38
C ARG A 79 24.55 -3.76 7.98
N LEU A 80 24.71 -2.97 9.04
CA LEU A 80 25.87 -3.09 9.92
C LEU A 80 25.80 -4.50 10.51
N THR A 81 26.63 -5.40 10.00
CA THR A 81 26.86 -6.70 10.61
C THR A 81 27.73 -6.48 11.84
N THR A 82 27.14 -6.54 13.02
CA THR A 82 27.89 -6.82 14.24
C THR A 82 28.25 -8.30 14.23
N THR A 83 29.52 -8.60 13.94
CA THR A 83 30.15 -9.87 14.28
C THR A 83 30.46 -9.87 15.78
N ASN A 84 29.95 -10.89 16.48
CA ASN A 84 30.60 -11.42 17.67
C ASN A 84 31.71 -12.38 17.25
#